data_AF-A0AA45C2X4-F1
#
_entry.id   AF-A0AA45C2X4-F1
#
_cell.length_a   1.000
_cell.length_b   1.000
_cell.length_c   1.000
_cell.angle_alpha   90.00
_cell.angle_beta   90.00
_cell.angle_gamma   90.00
#
_symmetry.space_group_name_H-M   'P 1'
#
loop_
_entity.id
_entity.type
_entity.pdbx_description
1 polymer ?
#
loop_
_entity_poly.entity_id
_entity_poly.type
_entity_poly.pdbx_seq_one_letter_code
_entity_poly.pdbx_strand_id
1 'polypeptide(L)' 'MQTPLRKMRVEKKLTIAEVAIATQLDVGNLSRIERGMQVPSLETAEKLAKFFKGKISEMQILYPHRYMKATDSAA' A
#
# COMPACT_ATOMS: atom_id res chain seq x y z
N MET A 1 5.03 8.85 -7.54
CA MET A 1 5.65 8.08 -6.44
C MET A 1 4.87 6.79 -6.22
N GLN A 2 5.54 5.64 -6.13
CA GLN A 2 4.88 4.34 -5.98
C GLN A 2 5.28 3.73 -4.63
N THR A 3 4.33 3.56 -3.71
CA THR A 3 4.60 2.96 -2.39
C THR A 3 4.86 1.45 -2.52
N PRO A 4 5.52 0.82 -1.54
CA PRO A 4 5.65 -0.64 -1.47
C PRO A 4 4.29 -1.36 -1.55
N LEU A 5 3.27 -0.77 -0.92
CA LEU A 5 1.90 -1.30 -0.96
C LEU A 5 1.35 -1.37 -2.38
N ARG A 6 1.51 -0.29 -3.16
CA ARG A 6 1.05 -0.27 -4.55
C ARG A 6 1.81 -1.28 -5.42
N LYS A 7 3.13 -1.39 -5.24
CA LYS A 7 3.96 -2.36 -5.97
C LYS A 7 3.45 -3.78 -5.76
N MET A 8 3.29 -4.16 -4.50
CA MET A 8 2.89 -5.51 -4.16
C MET A 8 1.45 -5.83 -4.59
N ARG A 9 0.52 -4.85 -4.57
CA ARG A 9 -0.82 -5.04 -5.17
C ARG A 9 -0.73 -5.34 -6.67
N VAL A 10 0.06 -4.57 -7.41
CA VAL A 10 0.23 -4.73 -8.87
C VAL A 10 0.93 -6.06 -9.21
N GLU A 11 1.95 -6.45 -8.46
CA GLU A 11 2.63 -7.75 -8.60
C GLU A 11 1.67 -8.93 -8.42
N LYS A 12 0.70 -8.79 -7.52
CA LYS A 12 -0.37 -9.77 -7.32
C LYS A 12 -1.51 -9.69 -8.32
N LYS A 13 -1.44 -8.79 -9.31
CA LYS A 13 -2.48 -8.54 -10.33
C LYS A 13 -3.85 -8.21 -9.74
N LEU A 14 -3.88 -7.58 -8.56
CA LEU A 14 -5.12 -7.17 -7.90
C LEU A 14 -5.49 -5.75 -8.30
N THR A 15 -6.76 -5.54 -8.57
CA THR A 15 -7.35 -4.21 -8.70
C THR A 15 -7.42 -3.53 -7.33
N ILE A 16 -7.48 -2.20 -7.34
CA ILE A 16 -7.62 -1.44 -6.10
C ILE A 16 -8.97 -1.71 -5.41
N ALA A 17 -10.03 -1.96 -6.19
CA ALA A 17 -11.36 -2.26 -5.69
C ALA A 17 -11.40 -3.60 -4.94
N GLU A 18 -10.75 -4.64 -5.48
CA GLU A 18 -10.67 -5.96 -4.83
C GLU A 18 -9.98 -5.86 -3.47
N VAL A 19 -8.86 -5.13 -3.37
CA VAL A 19 -8.16 -4.94 -2.10
C VAL A 19 -8.98 -4.11 -1.13
N ALA A 20 -9.62 -3.04 -1.60
CA ALA A 20 -10.47 -2.18 -0.79
C ALA A 20 -11.64 -2.98 -0.18
N ILE A 21 -12.34 -3.78 -0.98
CA ILE A 21 -13.43 -4.66 -0.51
C ILE A 21 -12.90 -5.67 0.51
N ALA A 22 -11.80 -6.37 0.19
CA ALA A 22 -11.25 -7.40 1.07
C ALA A 22 -10.69 -6.86 2.40
N THR A 23 -10.29 -5.60 2.44
CA THR A 23 -9.78 -4.93 3.65
C THR A 23 -10.81 -4.02 4.32
N GLN A 24 -12.04 -3.98 3.80
CA GLN A 24 -13.11 -3.08 4.25
C GLN A 24 -12.68 -1.60 4.27
N LEU A 25 -11.92 -1.19 3.26
CA LEU A 25 -11.48 0.18 3.06
C LEU A 25 -12.25 0.82 1.91
N ASP A 26 -12.35 2.14 1.95
CA ASP A 26 -12.77 2.91 0.79
C ASP A 26 -11.67 2.89 -0.30
N VAL A 27 -12.08 2.78 -1.57
CA VAL A 27 -11.18 2.78 -2.73
C VAL A 27 -10.38 4.07 -2.81
N GLY A 28 -11.02 5.21 -2.53
CA GLY A 28 -10.37 6.52 -2.51
C GLY A 28 -9.32 6.62 -1.41
N ASN A 29 -9.64 6.12 -0.21
CA ASN A 29 -8.71 6.03 0.91
C ASN A 29 -7.49 5.17 0.56
N LEU A 30 -7.70 3.94 0.09
CA LEU A 30 -6.62 3.05 -0.34
C LEU A 30 -5.77 3.68 -1.45
N SER A 31 -6.38 4.40 -2.39
CA SER A 31 -5.68 5.12 -3.47
C SER A 31 -4.76 6.23 -2.93
N ARG A 32 -5.18 6.98 -1.91
CA ARG A 32 -4.34 7.99 -1.27
C ARG A 32 -3.17 7.34 -0.53
N ILE A 33 -3.42 6.26 0.20
CA ILE A 33 -2.38 5.48 0.89
C ILE A 33 -1.36 4.93 -0.10
N GLU A 34 -1.79 4.33 -1.20
CA GLU A 34 -0.91 3.76 -2.24
C GLU A 34 -0.04 4.79 -2.99
N ARG A 35 -0.43 6.06 -2.95
CA ARG A 35 0.34 7.17 -3.51
C ARG A 35 1.21 7.87 -2.48
N GLY A 36 1.10 7.50 -1.20
CA GLY A 36 1.78 8.17 -0.09
C GLY A 36 1.19 9.53 0.28
N MET A 37 -0.02 9.85 -0.21
CA MET A 37 -0.72 11.11 0.10
C MET A 37 -1.33 11.10 1.50
N GLN A 38 -1.57 9.91 2.05
CA GLN A 38 -2.17 9.72 3.36
C GLN A 38 -1.48 8.58 4.08
N VAL A 39 -1.12 8.81 5.34
CA VAL A 39 -0.62 7.76 6.23
C VAL A 39 -1.84 7.04 6.83
N PRO A 40 -1.95 5.70 6.69
CA PRO A 40 -3.05 4.94 7.27
C PRO A 40 -2.94 4.87 8.81
N SER A 41 -4.05 4.51 9.47
CA SER A 41 -4.01 4.15 10.89
C SER A 41 -3.25 2.83 11.11
N LEU A 42 -2.83 2.57 12.35
CA LEU A 42 -2.19 1.31 12.73
C LEU A 42 -3.09 0.10 12.40
N GLU A 43 -4.38 0.19 12.72
CA GLU A 43 -5.37 -0.85 12.40
C GLU A 43 -5.48 -1.10 10.89
N THR A 44 -5.48 -0.03 10.08
CA THR A 44 -5.54 -0.15 8.62
C THR A 44 -4.26 -0.80 8.08
N ALA A 45 -3.09 -0.43 8.63
CA ALA A 45 -1.83 -1.04 8.26
C ALA A 45 -1.78 -2.53 8.60
N GLU A 46 -2.27 -2.92 9.78
CA GLU A 46 -2.39 -4.32 10.19
C GLU A 46 -3.34 -5.11 9.28
N LYS A 47 -4.53 -4.57 8.97
CA LYS A 47 -5.50 -5.18 8.04
C LYS A 47 -4.85 -5.46 6.67
N LEU A 48 -4.13 -4.48 6.13
CA LEU A 48 -3.42 -4.62 4.86
C LEU A 48 -2.30 -5.66 4.96
N ALA A 49 -1.45 -5.60 5.99
CA ALA A 49 -0.38 -6.58 6.20
C ALA A 49 -0.92 -8.01 6.30
N LYS A 50 -2.02 -8.22 7.05
CA LYS A 50 -2.71 -9.51 7.17
C LYS A 50 -3.31 -9.98 5.84
N PHE A 51 -3.98 -9.10 5.09
CA PHE A 51 -4.54 -9.44 3.77
C PHE A 51 -3.45 -9.98 2.83
N PHE A 52 -2.26 -9.40 2.90
CA PHE A 52 -1.11 -9.85 2.10
C PHE A 52 -0.29 -10.98 2.75
N LYS A 53 -0.77 -11.55 3.87
CA LYS A 53 -0.14 -12.65 4.62
C LYS A 53 1.28 -12.30 5.06
N GLY A 54 1.52 -11.07 5.51
CA GLY A 54 2.82 -10.59 5.97
C GLY A 54 3.86 -10.38 4.86
N LYS A 55 3.50 -10.53 3.57
CA LYS A 55 4.41 -10.20 2.45
C LYS A 55 4.79 -8.72 2.41
N ILE A 56 3.96 -7.88 3.03
CA ILE A 56 4.26 -6.49 3.32
C ILE A 56 4.04 -6.29 4.82
N SER A 57 4.98 -5.61 5.48
CA SER A 57 4.87 -5.28 6.91
C SER A 57 4.16 -3.95 7.12
N GLU A 58 3.62 -3.76 8.32
CA GLU A 58 3.04 -2.50 8.79
C GLU A 58 4.07 -1.37 8.67
N MET A 59 5.36 -1.64 8.93
CA MET A 59 6.44 -0.67 8.78
C MET A 59 6.56 -0.14 7.35
N GLN A 60 6.39 -1.01 6.35
CA GLN A 60 6.43 -0.61 4.94
C GLN A 60 5.17 0.18 4.51
N ILE A 61 4.05 -0.03 5.20
CA ILE A 61 2.79 0.66 4.93
C ILE A 61 2.74 2.03 5.63
N LEU A 62 3.21 2.10 6.88
CA LEU A 62 3.23 3.32 7.70
C LEU A 62 4.38 4.26 7.32
N TYR A 63 5.53 3.71 6.95
CA TYR A 63 6.73 4.47 6.58
C TYR A 63 7.16 4.15 5.15
N PRO A 64 6.30 4.36 4.14
CA PRO A 64 6.59 3.96 2.76
C PRO A 64 7.86 4.64 2.24
N HIS A 65 8.17 5.86 2.67
CA HIS A 65 9.37 6.61 2.28
C HIS A 65 10.69 5.91 2.63
N ARG A 66 10.73 5.02 3.66
CA ARG A 66 11.94 4.24 4.01
C ARG A 66 12.23 3.11 3.02
N TYR A 67 11.21 2.69 2.27
CA TYR A 67 11.25 1.52 1.39
C TYR A 67 10.90 1.87 -0.07
N MET A 68 10.51 3.10 -0.31
CA MET A 68 10.48 3.71 -1.62
C MET A 68 11.93 3.78 -2.10
N LYS A 69 12.30 2.91 -3.03
CA LYS A 69 13.43 3.22 -3.90
C LYS A 69 13.11 4.55 -4.61
N ALA A 70 14.06 5.47 -4.62
CA ALA A 70 14.01 6.60 -5.56
C ALA A 70 13.85 5.97 -6.95
N THR A 71 12.65 6.05 -7.52
CA THR A 71 12.48 5.69 -8.92
C THR A 71 13.11 6.83 -9.70
N ASP A 72 14.34 6.58 -10.15
CA ASP A 72 15.13 7.27 -11.16
C ASP A 72 14.64 8.67 -11.57
N SER A 73 15.37 9.69 -11.09
CA SER A 73 15.65 10.85 -11.92
C SER A 73 16.52 10.39 -13.09
N ALA A 74 15.94 9.80 -14.14
CA ALA A 74 16.51 9.68 -15.49
C ALA A 74 15.60 8.86 -16.41
N ALA A 75 14.81 9.57 -17.23
CA ALA A 75 14.64 9.37 -18.67
C ALA A 75 13.72 10.46 -19.20
#